data_AF-A0A4Z1CHW5-F1
#
_entry.id   AF-A0A4Z1CHW5-F1
#
_cell.length_a   1.000
_cell.length_b   1.000
_cell.length_c   1.000
_cell.angle_alpha   90.00
_cell.angle_beta   90.00
_cell.angle_gamma   90.00
#
_symmetry.space_group_name_H-M   'P 1'
#
loop_
_entity.id
_entity.type
_entity.pdbx_description
1 polymer ?
#
loop_
_entity_poly.entity_id
_entity_poly.type
_entity_poly.pdbx_seq_one_letter_code
_entity_poly.pdbx_strand_id
1 'polypeptide(L)' 'MSEVSADHESTGVEAVDRVLAEVAALAESPLDQHVQVFERAHDQLRRALDARPDASGDDRDA' A
#
# COMPACT_ATOMS: atom_id res chain seq x y z
N MET A 1 12.06 -21.59 11.80
CA MET A 1 11.48 -20.27 11.54
C MET A 1 11.83 -19.96 10.10
N SER A 2 10.86 -20.03 9.18
CA SER A 2 11.10 -19.62 7.80
C SER A 2 11.43 -18.13 7.79
N GLU A 3 12.54 -17.78 7.16
CA GLU A 3 12.82 -16.42 6.75
C GLU A 3 11.64 -15.99 5.86
N VAL A 4 10.79 -15.10 6.37
CA VAL A 4 9.82 -14.40 5.53
C VAL A 4 10.66 -13.45 4.70
N SER A 5 11.12 -13.91 3.53
CA SER A 5 11.58 -13.01 2.49
C SER A 5 10.41 -12.05 2.23
N ALA A 6 10.64 -10.76 2.45
CA ALA A 6 9.66 -9.70 2.21
C ALA A 6 9.48 -9.46 0.69
N ASP A 7 9.24 -10.54 -0.05
CA ASP A 7 8.89 -10.53 -1.45
C ASP A 7 7.39 -10.27 -1.50
N HIS A 8 7.00 -8.99 -1.54
CA HIS A 8 5.59 -8.64 -1.73
C HIS A 8 5.22 -8.94 -3.19
N GLU A 9 4.16 -9.70 -3.40
CA GLU A 9 3.64 -9.90 -4.76
C GLU A 9 3.16 -8.56 -5.34
N SER A 10 3.57 -8.24 -6.58
CA SER A 10 3.12 -7.02 -7.27
C SER A 10 1.61 -7.07 -7.48
N THR A 11 0.95 -6.00 -7.07
CA THR A 11 -0.50 -5.83 -7.17
C THR A 11 -0.95 -5.33 -8.54
N GLY A 12 0.00 -4.97 -9.41
CA GLY A 12 -0.24 -4.36 -10.72
C GLY A 12 -0.68 -2.89 -10.63
N VAL A 13 -0.69 -2.30 -9.44
CA VAL A 13 -1.02 -0.88 -9.21
C VAL A 13 0.23 -0.18 -8.68
N GLU A 14 0.85 0.67 -9.50
CA GLU A 14 2.13 1.34 -9.19
C GLU A 14 2.11 2.05 -7.82
N ALA A 15 1.01 2.72 -7.49
CA ALA A 15 0.87 3.42 -6.22
C ALA A 15 0.88 2.47 -5.01
N VAL A 16 0.29 1.28 -5.14
CA VAL A 16 0.23 0.27 -4.08
C VAL A 16 1.58 -0.45 -3.98
N ASP A 17 2.19 -0.78 -5.11
CA ASP A 17 3.50 -1.45 -5.14
C ASP A 17 4.60 -0.58 -4.54
N ARG A 18 4.54 0.75 -4.73
CA ARG A 18 5.46 1.70 -4.08
C ARG A 18 5.31 1.67 -2.55
N VAL A 19 4.08 1.68 -2.05
CA VAL A 19 3.81 1.60 -0.61
C VAL A 19 4.32 0.30 -0.02
N LEU A 20 4.12 -0.82 -0.70
CA LEU A 20 4.57 -2.13 -0.23
C LEU A 20 6.10 -2.23 -0.18
N ALA A 21 6.80 -1.65 -1.16
CA ALA A 21 8.26 -1.55 -1.12
C ALA A 21 8.76 -0.68 0.04
N GLU A 22 8.10 0.44 0.34
CA GLU A 22 8.43 1.31 1.48
C GLU A 22 8.23 0.58 2.82
N VAL A 23 7.17 -0.23 2.96
CA VAL A 23 6.89 -1.04 4.15
C VAL A 23 7.87 -2.21 4.29
N ALA A 24 8.25 -2.87 3.19
CA ALA A 24 9.23 -3.95 3.21
C ALA A 24 10.61 -3.48 3.70
N ALA A 25 11.05 -2.29 3.26
CA ALA A 25 12.31 -1.67 3.71
C ALA A 25 12.30 -1.31 5.21
N LEU A 26 11.13 -1.18 5.83
CA LEU A 26 11.01 -0.93 7.26
C LEU A 26 11.41 -2.12 8.12
N ALA A 27 11.30 -3.35 7.61
CA ALA A 27 11.65 -4.56 8.35
C ALA A 27 13.11 -4.55 8.84
N GLU A 28 13.99 -3.80 8.16
CA GLU A 28 15.40 -3.62 8.51
C GLU A 28 15.67 -2.41 9.44
N SER A 29 14.62 -1.64 9.76
CA SER A 29 14.71 -0.40 10.56
C SER A 29 14.30 -0.62 12.02
N PRO A 30 14.80 0.20 12.97
CA PRO A 30 14.34 0.18 14.37
C PRO A 30 12.84 0.49 14.53
N LEU A 31 12.15 -0.24 15.40
CA LEU A 31 10.69 -0.16 15.62
C LEU A 31 10.18 1.24 16.01
N ASP A 32 11.01 2.05 16.68
CA ASP A 32 10.68 3.44 17.05
C ASP A 32 10.49 4.34 15.82
N GLN A 33 11.07 3.96 14.68
CA GLN A 33 10.91 4.67 13.40
C GLN A 33 9.73 4.16 12.57
N HIS A 34 9.11 3.04 13.00
CA HIS A 34 8.09 2.38 12.19
C HIS A 34 6.78 3.15 12.16
N VAL A 35 6.37 3.72 13.30
CA VAL A 35 5.05 4.35 13.46
C VAL A 35 4.83 5.48 12.45
N GLN A 36 5.80 6.41 12.33
CA GLN A 36 5.68 7.53 11.40
C GLN A 36 5.59 7.09 9.93
N VAL A 37 6.32 6.03 9.56
CA VAL A 37 6.30 5.54 8.18
C VAL A 37 5.03 4.73 7.91
N PHE A 38 4.54 3.93 8.87
CA PHE A 38 3.26 3.25 8.76
C PHE A 38 2.09 4.22 8.60
N GLU A 39 2.05 5.31 9.37
CA GLU A 39 1.00 6.33 9.26
C GLU A 39 1.02 6.98 7.86
N ARG A 40 2.19 7.37 7.36
CA ARG A 40 2.34 7.93 6.02
C ARG A 40 1.95 6.95 4.91
N ALA A 41 2.41 5.70 5.02
CA ALA A 41 2.10 4.63 4.08
C ALA A 41 0.60 4.34 4.03
N HIS A 42 -0.06 4.32 5.20
CA HIS A 42 -1.50 4.11 5.32
C HIS A 42 -2.30 5.24 4.68
N ASP A 43 -1.91 6.50 4.91
CA ASP A 43 -2.54 7.66 4.28
C ASP A 43 -2.39 7.63 2.75
N GLN A 44 -1.23 7.23 2.24
CA GLN A 44 -0.98 7.13 0.80
C GLN A 44 -1.81 6.00 0.17
N LEU A 45 -1.88 4.84 0.84
CA LEU A 45 -2.70 3.71 0.40
C LEU A 45 -4.18 4.08 0.37
N ARG A 46 -4.69 4.71 1.43
CA ARG A 46 -6.08 5.16 1.49
C ARG A 46 -6.42 6.09 0.32
N ARG A 47 -5.56 7.09 0.04
CA ARG A 47 -5.75 7.99 -1.09
C ARG A 47 -5.73 7.29 -2.44
N ALA A 48 -4.84 6.32 -2.63
CA ALA A 48 -4.77 5.55 -3.87
C ALA A 48 -6.04 4.72 -4.10
N LEU A 49 -6.63 4.18 -3.04
CA LEU A 49 -7.88 3.43 -3.10
C LEU A 49 -9.10 4.35 -3.28
N ASP A 50 -9.16 5.47 -2.56
CA ASP A 50 -10.22 6.49 -2.68
C ASP A 50 -10.21 7.16 -4.07
N ALA A 51 -9.03 7.27 -4.72
CA ALA A 51 -8.86 7.83 -6.06
C ALA A 51 -9.21 6.85 -7.20
N ARG A 52 -9.66 5.63 -6.89
CA ARG A 52 -10.48 4.82 -7.79
C ARG A 52 -11.96 5.04 -7.43
N PRO A 53 -12.58 6.18 -7.81
CA PRO A 53 -14.02 6.28 -7.75
C PRO A 53 -14.59 5.33 -8.80
N ASP A 54 -15.27 4.30 -8.33
CA ASP A 54 -16.27 3.51 -9.04
C ASP A 54 -16.20 3.54 -10.57
N ALA A 55 -15.59 2.52 -11.18
CA ALA A 55 -15.94 2.08 -12.54
C ALA A 55 -17.36 1.46 -12.61
N SER A 56 -18.22 1.77 -11.63
CA SER A 56 -19.58 1.25 -11.44
C SER A 56 -20.63 2.37 -11.30
N GLY A 57 -20.24 3.63 -11.57
CA GLY A 57 -21.13 4.79 -11.48
C GLY A 57 -21.89 5.14 -12.77
N ASP A 58 -21.77 4.36 -13.85
CA ASP A 58 -22.25 4.75 -15.20
C ASP A 58 -23.11 3.68 -15.90
N ASP A 59 -24.06 3.04 -15.21
CA ASP A 59 -25.03 2.15 -15.90
C ASP A 59 -26.37 1.94 -15.13
N ARG A 60 -26.91 2.95 -14.44
CA ARG A 60 -28.27 2.88 -13.85
C ARG A 60 -29.14 4.12 -14.05
N ASP A 61 -28.91 4.84 -15.14
CA ASP A 61 -29.82 5.86 -15.65
C ASP A 61 -29.80 5.82 -17.18
N ALA A 62 -30.45 4.81 -17.77
CA ALA A 62 -30.78 4.74 -19.20
C ALA A 62 -32.10 3.99 -19.41
#